data_AF-A0A2V1JZT1-F1
#
_entry.id   AF-A0A2V1JZT1-F1
#
_cell.length_a   1.000
_cell.length_b   1.000
_cell.length_c   1.000
_cell.angle_alpha   90.00
_cell.angle_beta   90.00
_cell.angle_gamma   90.00
#
_symmetry.space_group_name_H-M   'P 1'
#
loop_
_entity.id
_entity.type
_entity.pdbx_description
1 polymer ?
#
loop_
_entity_poly.entity_id
_entity_poly.type
_entity_poly.pdbx_seq_one_letter_code
_entity_poly.pdbx_strand_id
1 'polypeptide(L)'
;MEASVSEQQSLSDDRTSTHGWPWVLLCVLAVGAVIFTWRGIVASTQQFTAGNISTAVVTLLADIFWLAGAIGLIHNGRKMRIVAAVSWTINVIAPLIALATKLPEFIEVSPWFEAGSTYFYLPMVGAISALIWLVWSSPSQIAHRNGG
;
A
#
# COMPACT_ATOMS: atom_id res chain seq x y z
N MET A 1 -38.89 39.18 20.94
CA MET A 1 -38.61 37.85 21.53
C MET A 1 -39.06 36.82 20.51
N GLU A 2 -38.30 36.62 19.41
CA GLU A 2 -38.70 35.68 18.33
C GLU A 2 -37.60 35.53 17.24
N ALA A 3 -36.32 35.41 17.63
CA ALA A 3 -35.24 35.24 16.65
C ALA A 3 -34.13 34.30 17.14
N SER A 4 -34.50 33.21 17.83
CA SER A 4 -33.51 32.26 18.37
C SER A 4 -33.96 30.80 18.35
N VAL A 5 -34.86 30.40 17.44
CA VAL A 5 -35.31 29.01 17.37
C VAL A 5 -35.17 28.47 15.95
N SER A 6 -34.29 27.47 15.84
CA SER A 6 -34.25 26.39 14.85
C SER A 6 -33.75 26.68 13.42
N GLU A 7 -32.53 27.18 13.27
CA GLU A 7 -31.64 26.72 12.19
C GLU A 7 -30.70 25.61 12.70
N GLN A 8 -31.24 24.62 13.41
CA GLN A 8 -30.61 23.30 13.42
C GLN A 8 -31.03 22.59 12.14
N GLN A 9 -30.51 23.08 11.01
CA GLN A 9 -30.51 22.34 9.77
C GLN A 9 -29.69 21.08 10.06
N SER A 10 -30.38 19.98 10.36
CA SER A 10 -29.75 18.68 10.53
C SER A 10 -29.03 18.40 9.22
N LEU A 11 -27.71 18.54 9.22
CA LEU A 11 -26.84 17.97 8.21
C LEU A 11 -27.05 16.46 8.29
N SER A 12 -28.07 15.96 7.58
CA SER A 12 -28.26 14.53 7.39
C SER A 12 -27.04 14.06 6.63
N ASP A 13 -26.10 13.46 7.35
CA ASP A 13 -24.89 12.90 6.77
C ASP A 13 -25.28 11.64 5.99
N ASP A 14 -25.70 11.85 4.74
CA ASP A 14 -26.03 10.82 3.75
C ASP A 14 -24.76 10.14 3.20
N ARG A 15 -23.75 9.99 4.06
CA ARG A 15 -22.59 9.17 3.79
C ARG A 15 -23.05 7.72 3.74
N THR A 16 -23.46 7.32 2.54
CA THR A 16 -23.59 5.90 2.20
C THR A 16 -22.32 5.21 2.66
N SER A 17 -22.46 4.41 3.71
CA SER A 17 -21.35 3.67 4.28
C SER A 17 -20.95 2.65 3.23
N THR A 18 -19.95 2.98 2.42
CA THR A 18 -19.50 2.15 1.31
C THR A 18 -18.68 0.99 1.87
N HIS A 19 -19.35 0.07 2.57
CA HIS A 19 -18.82 -1.25 2.92
C HIS A 19 -18.81 -2.11 1.66
N GLY A 20 -17.90 -1.80 0.73
CA GLY A 20 -17.73 -2.56 -0.51
C GLY A 20 -16.58 -3.57 -0.43
N TRP A 21 -16.47 -4.37 -1.50
CA TRP A 21 -15.28 -5.15 -1.87
C TRP A 21 -13.90 -4.48 -1.65
N PRO A 22 -13.72 -3.14 -1.77
CA PRO A 22 -12.42 -2.51 -1.57
C PRO A 22 -11.87 -2.68 -0.15
N TRP A 23 -12.74 -2.85 0.84
CA TRP A 23 -12.33 -3.10 2.23
C TRP A 23 -11.58 -4.42 2.38
N VAL A 24 -11.94 -5.45 1.61
CA VAL A 24 -11.24 -6.74 1.62
C VAL A 24 -9.81 -6.55 1.11
N LEU A 25 -9.62 -5.82 0.01
CA LEU A 25 -8.29 -5.50 -0.51
C LEU A 25 -7.46 -4.74 0.53
N LEU A 26 -8.03 -3.72 1.18
CA LEU A 26 -7.34 -2.96 2.23
C LEU A 26 -6.91 -3.85 3.40
N CYS A 27 -7.81 -4.71 3.89
CA CYS A 27 -7.51 -5.66 4.95
C CYS A 27 -6.37 -6.61 4.55
N VAL A 28 -6.42 -7.19 3.34
CA VAL A 28 -5.39 -8.11 2.85
C VAL A 28 -4.02 -7.41 2.77
N LEU A 29 -3.97 -6.19 2.22
CA LEU A 29 -2.73 -5.43 2.10
C LEU A 29 -2.17 -5.02 3.48
N ALA A 30 -3.05 -4.66 4.42
CA ALA A 30 -2.67 -4.33 5.79
C ALA A 30 -2.16 -5.55 6.57
N VAL A 31 -2.80 -6.72 6.42
CA VAL A 31 -2.31 -7.99 6.99
C VAL A 31 -0.94 -8.33 6.39
N GLY A 32 -0.77 -8.17 5.07
CA GLY A 32 0.52 -8.30 4.40
C GLY A 32 1.58 -7.36 5.00
N ALA A 33 1.21 -6.11 5.29
CA ALA A 33 2.12 -5.15 5.92
C ALA A 33 2.60 -5.61 7.29
N VAL A 34 1.71 -6.14 8.13
CA VAL A 34 2.07 -6.68 9.45
C VAL A 34 3.01 -7.88 9.31
N ILE A 35 2.69 -8.82 8.42
CA ILE A 35 3.52 -10.02 8.19
C ILE A 35 4.91 -9.64 7.70
N PHE A 36 5.00 -8.78 6.68
CA PHE A 36 6.28 -8.37 6.12
C PHE A 36 7.10 -7.56 7.12
N THR A 37 6.48 -6.61 7.82
CA THR A 37 7.17 -5.84 8.88
C THR A 37 7.75 -6.76 9.96
N TRP A 38 6.97 -7.73 10.46
CA TRP A 38 7.47 -8.67 11.46
C TRP A 38 8.65 -9.49 10.93
N ARG A 39 8.47 -10.13 9.75
CA ARG A 39 9.48 -11.01 9.18
C ARG A 39 10.74 -10.25 8.77
N GLY A 40 10.57 -9.06 8.20
CA GLY A 40 11.65 -8.20 7.74
C GLY A 40 12.43 -7.60 8.90
N ILE A 41 11.80 -7.19 10.02
CA ILE A 41 12.52 -6.79 11.23
C ILE A 41 13.41 -7.94 11.75
N VAL A 42 12.87 -9.15 11.87
CA VAL A 42 13.63 -10.32 12.32
C VAL A 42 14.80 -10.60 11.38
N ALA A 43 14.54 -10.63 10.07
CA ALA A 43 15.57 -10.91 9.07
C ALA A 43 16.64 -9.82 9.01
N SER A 44 16.27 -8.55 9.00
CA SER A 44 17.22 -7.44 9.00
C SER A 44 18.08 -7.42 10.26
N THR A 45 17.53 -7.78 11.42
CA THR A 45 18.31 -7.91 12.66
C THR A 45 19.37 -9.00 12.54
N GLN A 46 19.00 -10.15 11.95
CA GLN A 46 19.95 -11.23 11.67
C GLN A 46 21.03 -10.79 10.68
N GLN A 47 20.65 -10.09 9.61
CA GLN A 47 21.59 -9.59 8.60
C GLN A 47 22.54 -8.52 9.14
N PHE A 48 22.06 -7.61 10.00
CA PHE A 48 22.92 -6.65 10.69
C PHE A 48 23.94 -7.34 11.59
N THR A 49 23.51 -8.38 12.32
CA THR A 49 24.40 -9.15 13.20
C THR A 49 25.44 -9.95 12.40
N ALA A 50 25.08 -10.39 11.20
CA ALA A 50 25.98 -11.07 10.26
C ALA A 50 26.92 -10.11 9.48
N GLY A 51 26.78 -8.79 9.64
CA GLY A 51 27.56 -7.79 8.91
C GLY A 51 27.05 -7.46 7.50
N ASN A 52 25.92 -8.03 7.08
CA ASN A 52 25.31 -7.83 5.77
C ASN A 52 24.38 -6.61 5.77
N ILE A 53 24.97 -5.42 5.88
CA ILE A 53 24.25 -4.16 6.04
C ILE A 53 23.34 -3.87 4.83
N SER A 54 23.82 -4.10 3.60
CA SER A 54 23.04 -3.84 2.38
C SER A 54 21.75 -4.66 2.34
N THR A 55 21.85 -5.97 2.59
CA THR A 55 20.70 -6.89 2.67
C THR A 55 19.71 -6.48 3.76
N ALA A 56 20.22 -6.09 4.93
CA ALA A 56 19.37 -5.63 6.03
C ALA A 56 18.58 -4.37 5.66
N VAL A 57 19.24 -3.40 5.02
CA VAL A 57 18.63 -2.14 4.57
C VAL A 57 17.62 -2.37 3.46
N VAL A 58 17.95 -3.17 2.44
CA VAL A 58 17.01 -3.49 1.34
C VAL A 58 15.75 -4.18 1.86
N THR A 59 15.90 -5.08 2.83
CA THR A 59 14.76 -5.76 3.46
C THR A 59 13.85 -4.76 4.20
N LEU A 60 14.43 -3.84 5.00
CA LEU A 60 13.64 -2.80 5.67
C LEU A 60 12.99 -1.82 4.70
N LEU A 61 13.66 -1.48 3.59
CA LEU A 61 13.07 -0.63 2.56
C LEU A 61 11.83 -1.28 1.95
N ALA A 62 11.89 -2.59 1.68
CA ALA A 62 10.74 -3.33 1.18
C ALA A 62 9.54 -3.23 2.15
N ASP A 63 9.78 -3.40 3.44
CA ASP A 63 8.75 -3.26 4.47
C ASP A 63 8.18 -1.84 4.54
N ILE A 64 9.05 -0.82 4.50
CA ILE A 64 8.64 0.60 4.56
C ILE A 64 7.75 0.95 3.38
N PHE A 65 8.11 0.55 2.16
CA PHE A 65 7.26 0.84 0.99
C PHE A 65 5.95 0.08 1.04
N TRP A 66 5.96 -1.17 1.49
CA TRP A 66 4.70 -1.90 1.68
C TRP A 66 3.79 -1.21 2.70
N LEU A 67 4.33 -0.86 3.86
CA LEU A 67 3.60 -0.21 4.94
C LEU A 67 3.10 1.19 4.53
N ALA A 68 3.94 2.00 3.90
CA ALA A 68 3.57 3.33 3.39
C ALA A 68 2.48 3.23 2.32
N GLY A 69 2.54 2.22 1.45
CA GLY A 69 1.51 1.91 0.46
C GLY A 69 0.16 1.62 1.12
N ALA A 70 0.15 0.71 2.12
CA ALA A 70 -1.04 0.32 2.85
C ALA A 70 -1.66 1.49 3.62
N ILE A 71 -0.86 2.24 4.39
CA ILE A 71 -1.28 3.43 5.14
C ILE A 71 -1.83 4.49 4.17
N GLY A 72 -1.15 4.72 3.05
CA GLY A 72 -1.59 5.69 2.05
C GLY A 72 -2.94 5.35 1.43
N LEU A 73 -3.19 4.06 1.19
CA LEU A 73 -4.45 3.56 0.64
C LEU A 73 -5.61 3.69 1.66
N ILE A 74 -5.35 3.39 2.94
CA ILE A 74 -6.33 3.50 4.03
C ILE A 74 -6.73 4.96 4.27
N HIS A 75 -5.77 5.88 4.35
CA HIS A 75 -6.08 7.29 4.61
C HIS A 75 -6.74 7.99 3.42
N ASN A 76 -6.43 7.57 2.19
CA ASN A 76 -7.05 8.03 0.95
C ASN A 76 -7.07 9.57 0.73
N GLY A 77 -6.27 10.35 1.46
CA GLY A 77 -6.13 11.80 1.28
C GLY A 77 -5.29 12.17 0.05
N ARG A 78 -5.43 13.40 -0.48
CA ARG A 78 -4.75 13.83 -1.72
C ARG A 78 -3.23 13.58 -1.72
N LYS A 79 -2.54 13.94 -0.63
CA LYS A 79 -1.09 13.70 -0.47
C LYS A 79 -0.80 12.21 -0.25
N MET A 80 -1.63 11.52 0.53
CA MET A 80 -1.46 10.09 0.84
C MET A 80 -1.68 9.20 -0.38
N ARG A 81 -2.48 9.63 -1.36
CA ARG A 81 -2.60 8.96 -2.66
C ARG A 81 -1.32 9.00 -3.47
N ILE A 82 -0.57 10.10 -3.41
CA ILE A 82 0.74 10.19 -4.05
C ILE A 82 1.71 9.22 -3.37
N VAL A 83 1.75 9.23 -2.03
CA VAL A 83 2.56 8.28 -1.26
C VAL A 83 2.21 6.84 -1.60
N ALA A 84 0.92 6.50 -1.63
CA ALA A 84 0.45 5.19 -2.01
C ALA A 84 0.86 4.83 -3.45
N ALA A 85 0.64 5.73 -4.42
CA ALA A 85 0.99 5.49 -5.82
C ALA A 85 2.49 5.21 -5.99
N VAL A 86 3.36 6.04 -5.39
CA VAL A 86 4.81 5.84 -5.43
C VAL A 86 5.19 4.51 -4.78
N SER A 87 4.67 4.25 -3.58
CA SER A 87 5.00 3.06 -2.81
C SER A 87 4.59 1.76 -3.51
N TRP A 88 3.36 1.72 -4.05
CA TRP A 88 2.89 0.55 -4.80
C TRP A 88 3.61 0.39 -6.13
N THR A 89 4.00 1.48 -6.80
CA THR A 89 4.83 1.42 -8.00
C THR A 89 6.19 0.78 -7.70
N ILE A 90 6.83 1.18 -6.60
CA ILE A 90 8.09 0.58 -6.15
C ILE A 90 7.89 -0.90 -5.79
N ASN A 91 6.78 -1.26 -5.12
CA ASN A 91 6.43 -2.65 -4.82
C ASN A 91 6.08 -3.50 -6.05
N VAL A 92 5.94 -2.92 -7.24
CA VAL A 92 5.87 -3.65 -8.51
C VAL A 92 7.24 -3.71 -9.18
N ILE A 93 7.97 -2.59 -9.22
CA ILE A 93 9.25 -2.51 -9.94
C ILE A 93 10.37 -3.26 -9.22
N ALA A 94 10.51 -3.11 -7.90
CA ALA A 94 11.60 -3.71 -7.15
C ALA A 94 11.61 -5.25 -7.21
N PRO A 95 10.47 -5.96 -7.11
CA PRO A 95 10.45 -7.41 -7.33
C PRO A 95 10.85 -7.85 -8.74
N LEU A 96 10.56 -7.04 -9.77
CA LEU A 96 10.98 -7.32 -11.14
C LEU A 96 12.50 -7.11 -11.31
N ILE A 97 13.05 -6.08 -10.67
CA ILE A 97 14.51 -5.88 -10.60
C ILE A 97 15.18 -7.06 -9.89
N ALA A 98 14.62 -7.51 -8.76
CA ALA A 98 15.13 -8.67 -8.03
C ALA A 98 15.14 -9.92 -8.90
N LEU A 99 14.05 -10.19 -9.62
CA LEU A 99 13.93 -11.30 -10.56
C LEU A 99 14.96 -11.22 -11.70
N ALA A 100 15.18 -10.03 -12.26
CA ALA A 100 16.09 -9.82 -13.38
C ALA A 100 17.57 -9.87 -12.98
N THR A 101 17.90 -9.34 -11.81
CA THR A 101 19.31 -9.16 -11.37
C THR A 101 19.83 -10.29 -10.49
N LYS A 102 18.94 -10.99 -9.77
CA LYS A 102 19.29 -12.05 -8.80
C LYS A 102 20.35 -11.62 -7.79
N LEU A 103 20.31 -10.34 -7.41
CA LEU A 103 21.23 -9.78 -6.43
C LEU A 103 21.00 -10.41 -5.04
N PRO A 104 22.07 -10.70 -4.28
CA PRO A 104 21.98 -11.37 -2.97
C PRO A 104 21.29 -10.53 -1.89
N GLU A 105 21.14 -9.22 -2.11
CA GLU A 105 20.42 -8.32 -1.21
C GLU A 105 18.91 -8.61 -1.16
N PHE A 106 18.36 -9.18 -2.23
CA PHE A 106 16.98 -9.66 -2.23
C PHE A 106 16.98 -11.08 -1.64
N ILE A 107 16.59 -11.19 -0.38
CA ILE A 107 16.48 -12.46 0.34
C ILE A 107 15.04 -12.95 0.38
N GLU A 108 14.82 -14.26 0.45
CA GLU A 108 13.51 -14.93 0.37
C GLU A 108 12.41 -14.33 1.27
N VAL A 109 12.79 -13.81 2.43
CA VAL A 109 11.83 -13.18 3.35
C VAL A 109 11.26 -11.86 2.84
N SER A 110 12.00 -11.15 1.98
CA SER A 110 11.57 -9.87 1.40
C SER A 110 10.41 -10.08 0.42
N PRO A 111 9.37 -9.23 0.43
CA PRO A 111 8.30 -9.30 -0.57
C PRO A 111 8.79 -9.04 -2.00
N TRP A 112 10.01 -8.52 -2.17
CA TRP A 112 10.64 -8.30 -3.46
C TRP A 112 11.42 -9.50 -3.98
N PHE A 113 11.67 -10.54 -3.18
CA PHE A 113 12.43 -11.70 -3.62
C PHE A 113 11.79 -12.39 -4.82
N GLU A 114 12.51 -12.48 -5.94
CA GLU A 114 12.08 -13.15 -7.17
C GLU A 114 10.59 -12.91 -7.50
N ALA A 115 10.19 -11.65 -7.67
CA ALA A 115 8.80 -11.31 -7.97
C ALA A 115 7.78 -11.65 -6.85
N GLY A 116 8.24 -11.92 -5.62
CA GLY A 116 7.42 -12.34 -4.49
C GLY A 116 7.14 -13.85 -4.47
N SER A 117 8.00 -14.67 -5.07
CA SER A 117 7.79 -16.12 -5.23
C SER A 117 7.61 -16.85 -3.90
N THR A 118 8.30 -16.43 -2.85
CA THR A 118 8.17 -16.98 -1.48
C THR A 118 6.75 -16.88 -0.92
N TYR A 119 5.95 -15.95 -1.46
CA TYR A 119 4.57 -15.71 -1.05
C TYR A 119 3.58 -16.02 -2.19
N PHE A 120 3.91 -16.96 -3.07
CA PHE A 120 3.08 -17.35 -4.22
C PHE A 120 2.70 -16.15 -5.12
N TYR A 121 3.61 -15.19 -5.28
CA TYR A 121 3.41 -13.95 -6.07
C TYR A 121 2.29 -13.02 -5.54
N LEU A 122 1.71 -13.32 -4.37
CA LEU A 122 0.71 -12.47 -3.70
C LEU A 122 1.20 -11.02 -3.51
N PRO A 123 2.48 -10.74 -3.19
CA PRO A 123 2.95 -9.37 -3.05
C PRO A 123 2.79 -8.56 -4.33
N MET A 124 3.17 -9.14 -5.47
CA MET A 124 3.07 -8.47 -6.77
C MET A 124 1.60 -8.28 -7.17
N VAL A 125 0.78 -9.31 -7.05
CA VAL A 125 -0.66 -9.23 -7.37
C VAL A 125 -1.35 -8.19 -6.49
N GLY A 126 -1.02 -8.13 -5.20
CA GLY A 126 -1.52 -7.14 -4.25
C GLY A 126 -1.12 -5.71 -4.64
N ALA A 127 0.15 -5.48 -4.97
CA ALA A 127 0.66 -4.17 -5.38
C ALA A 127 0.01 -3.67 -6.68
N ILE A 128 -0.14 -4.54 -7.69
CA ILE A 128 -0.84 -4.22 -8.94
C ILE A 128 -2.31 -3.89 -8.67
N SER A 129 -2.99 -4.70 -7.85
CA SER A 129 -4.39 -4.47 -7.48
C SER A 129 -4.57 -3.13 -6.77
N ALA A 130 -3.63 -2.76 -5.90
CA ALA A 130 -3.63 -1.46 -5.22
C ALA A 130 -3.46 -0.28 -6.19
N LEU A 131 -2.59 -0.41 -7.20
CA LEU A 131 -2.43 0.62 -8.24
C LEU A 131 -3.69 0.77 -9.09
N ILE A 132 -4.28 -0.35 -9.53
CA ILE A 132 -5.55 -0.33 -10.28
C ILE A 132 -6.63 0.35 -9.44
N TRP A 133 -6.70 0.04 -8.15
CA TRP A 133 -7.64 0.66 -7.22
C TRP A 133 -7.43 2.17 -7.08
N LEU A 134 -6.18 2.64 -6.96
CA LEU A 134 -5.87 4.07 -6.89
C LEU A 134 -6.31 4.80 -8.16
N VAL A 135 -6.07 4.22 -9.33
CA VAL A 135 -6.50 4.80 -10.61
C VAL A 135 -8.02 4.87 -10.67
N TRP A 136 -8.72 3.77 -10.38
CA TRP A 136 -10.17 3.73 -10.50
C TRP A 136 -10.90 4.60 -9.47
N SER A 137 -10.35 4.72 -8.26
CA SER A 137 -10.91 5.57 -7.21
C SER A 137 -10.56 7.07 -7.39
N SER A 138 -9.90 7.47 -8.48
CA SER A 138 -9.55 8.85 -8.78
C SER A 138 -10.76 9.69 -9.23
N PRO A 139 -11.19 10.72 -8.47
CA PRO A 139 -12.34 11.54 -8.85
C PRO A 139 -12.13 12.35 -10.14
N SER A 140 -10.88 12.54 -10.59
CA SER A 140 -10.55 13.22 -11.85
C SER A 140 -11.06 12.49 -13.09
N GLN A 141 -11.27 11.17 -13.03
CA GLN A 141 -11.85 10.40 -14.15
C GLN A 141 -13.37 10.60 -14.29
N ILE A 142 -14.05 11.06 -13.23
CA ILE A 142 -15.49 11.32 -13.27
C ILE A 142 -15.78 12.69 -13.90
N ALA A 143 -14.93 13.69 -13.67
CA ALA A 143 -15.10 15.03 -14.25
C ALA A 143 -14.90 15.06 -15.77
N HIS A 144 -14.02 14.22 -16.32
CA HIS A 144 -13.81 14.13 -17.78
C HIS A 144 -14.86 13.30 -18.53
N ARG A 145 -15.69 12.51 -17.83
CA ARG A 145 -16.73 11.68 -18.46
C ARG A 145 -18.08 12.40 -18.63
N ASN A 146 -18.28 13.52 -17.93
CA ASN A 146 -19.52 14.29 -17.92
C ASN A 146 -19.40 15.67 -18.60
N GLY A 147 -18.31 15.93 -19.33
CA GLY A 147 -18.00 17.25 -19.92
C GLY A 147 -17.42 17.19 -21.32
N GLY A 148 -17.91 16.28 -22.17
CA GLY A 148 -17.66 16.24 -23.61
C GLY A 148 -18.94 16.54 -24.37
#